data_AF-A0A2X7EN07-F1
#
_entry.id   AF-A0A2X7EN07-F1
#
_cell.length_a   1.000
_cell.length_b   1.000
_cell.length_c   1.000
_cell.angle_alpha   90.00
_cell.angle_beta   90.00
_cell.angle_gamma   90.00
#
_symmetry.space_group_name_H-M   'P 1'
#
loop_
_entity.id
_entity.type
_entity.pdbx_description
1 polymer ?
#
loop_
_entity_poly.entity_id
_entity_poly.type
_entity_poly.pdbx_seq_one_letter_code
_entity_poly.pdbx_strand_id
1 'polypeptide(L)'
;MRNDIIAYFRNNEQFAYDELVEKVRSHKPESPAIDERFDQIIEKFKALPDHKNSKFDRQFQLEPNVIRARIKKTIALSDNIELRINGEVADFRKKIVPESDALGKYLKIYSDTGYEEFSAGKEDNV
;
A
#
# COMPACT_ATOMS: atom_id res chain seq x y z
N MET A 1 -0.20 1.29 6.48
CA MET A 1 0.89 2.06 7.10
C MET A 1 2.27 1.68 6.57
N ARG A 2 2.78 0.45 6.77
CA ARG A 2 4.14 0.06 6.31
C ARG A 2 4.37 0.30 4.81
N ASN A 3 3.41 -0.07 3.98
CA ASN A 3 3.54 0.07 2.53
C ASN A 3 3.50 1.54 2.10
N ASP A 4 2.70 2.37 2.77
CA ASP A 4 2.57 3.81 2.48
C ASP A 4 3.87 4.56 2.79
N ILE A 5 4.54 4.17 3.88
CA ILE A 5 5.87 4.69 4.25
C ILE A 5 6.91 4.28 3.22
N ILE A 6 6.93 3.01 2.79
CA ILE A 6 7.87 2.55 1.75
C ILE A 6 7.61 3.26 0.42
N ALA A 7 6.34 3.49 0.07
CA ALA A 7 5.97 4.26 -1.11
C ALA A 7 6.44 5.71 -1.02
N TYR A 8 6.29 6.37 0.14
CA TYR A 8 6.84 7.72 0.34
C TYR A 8 8.34 7.76 0.07
N PHE A 9 9.11 6.83 0.63
CA PHE A 9 10.55 6.83 0.45
C PHE A 9 11.03 6.52 -0.98
N ARG A 10 10.19 5.93 -1.83
CA ARG A 10 10.53 5.63 -3.23
C ARG A 10 10.14 6.70 -4.22
N ASN A 11 9.07 7.44 -3.93
CA ASN A 11 8.50 8.43 -4.84
C ASN A 11 8.99 9.86 -4.55
N ASN A 12 9.85 10.04 -3.54
CA ASN A 12 10.43 11.34 -3.21
C ASN A 12 11.95 11.25 -3.25
N GLU A 13 12.58 12.26 -3.84
CA GLU A 13 14.04 12.42 -3.85
C GLU A 13 14.55 13.05 -2.54
N GLN A 14 13.68 13.79 -1.85
CA GLN A 14 13.98 14.40 -0.57
C GLN A 14 13.03 13.87 0.50
N PHE A 15 13.59 13.58 1.67
CA PHE A 15 12.85 13.31 2.87
C PHE A 15 12.47 14.62 3.56
N ALA A 16 11.20 14.77 3.92
CA ALA A 16 10.74 15.78 4.84
C ALA A 16 9.86 15.12 5.91
N TYR A 17 10.27 15.23 7.17
CA TYR A 17 9.61 14.55 8.27
C TYR A 17 8.13 14.95 8.41
N ASP A 18 7.82 16.24 8.27
CA ASP A 18 6.45 16.76 8.38
C ASP A 18 5.54 16.19 7.29
N GLU A 19 6.05 16.01 6.07
CA GLU A 19 5.28 15.39 4.97
C GLU A 19 5.00 13.91 5.24
N LEU A 20 5.98 13.19 5.82
CA LEU A 20 5.78 11.80 6.23
C LEU A 20 4.69 11.70 7.31
N VAL A 21 4.69 12.61 8.30
CA VAL A 21 3.67 12.66 9.35
C VAL A 21 2.28 12.85 8.74
N GLU A 22 2.12 13.79 7.80
CA GLU A 22 0.83 14.01 7.12
C GLU A 22 0.40 12.80 6.27
N LYS A 23 1.35 12.16 5.57
CA LYS A 23 1.05 10.94 4.81
C LYS A 23 0.58 9.80 5.73
N VAL A 24 1.22 9.63 6.89
CA VAL A 24 0.80 8.66 7.90
C VAL A 24 -0.55 9.03 8.51
N ARG A 25 -0.82 10.32 8.80
CA ARG A 25 -2.12 10.80 9.31
C ARG A 25 -3.26 10.51 8.34
N SER A 26 -3.02 10.55 7.03
CA SER A 26 -4.02 10.23 6.01
C SER A 26 -4.35 8.73 5.90
N HIS A 27 -3.56 7.86 6.54
CA HIS A 27 -3.78 6.41 6.52
C HIS A 27 -4.98 6.03 7.40
N LYS A 28 -5.91 5.24 6.86
CA LYS A 28 -7.03 4.67 7.63
C LYS A 28 -6.63 3.34 8.24
N PRO A 29 -6.60 3.20 9.58
CA PRO A 29 -6.37 1.92 10.24
C PRO A 29 -7.44 0.89 9.86
N GLU A 30 -7.03 -0.36 9.65
CA GLU A 30 -7.95 -1.46 9.34
C GLU A 30 -8.62 -2.03 10.63
N SER A 31 -8.08 -1.73 11.82
CA SER A 31 -8.55 -2.23 13.11
C SER A 31 -9.19 -1.13 13.96
N PRO A 32 -10.42 -1.32 14.49
CA PRO A 32 -11.10 -0.33 15.33
C PRO A 32 -10.30 0.06 16.59
N ALA A 33 -9.61 -0.90 17.21
CA ALA A 33 -8.79 -0.66 18.41
C ALA A 33 -7.57 0.26 18.14
N ILE A 34 -7.10 0.28 16.89
CA ILE A 34 -6.02 1.19 16.47
C ILE A 34 -6.62 2.54 16.06
N ASP A 35 -7.79 2.56 15.44
CA ASP A 35 -8.51 3.78 15.04
C ASP A 35 -8.79 4.69 16.25
N GLU A 36 -9.31 4.13 17.35
CA GLU A 36 -9.58 4.86 18.60
C GLU A 36 -8.34 5.52 19.22
N ARG A 37 -7.15 4.98 18.93
CA ARG A 37 -5.87 5.46 19.48
C ARG A 37 -5.01 6.14 18.44
N PHE A 38 -5.50 6.28 17.21
CA PHE A 38 -4.69 6.65 16.07
C PHE A 38 -4.12 8.05 16.22
N ASP A 39 -4.95 9.02 16.64
CA ASP A 39 -4.50 10.40 16.89
C ASP A 39 -3.39 10.45 17.95
N GLN A 40 -3.48 9.65 19.01
CA GLN A 40 -2.42 9.57 20.03
C GLN A 40 -1.11 9.02 19.46
N ILE A 41 -1.20 8.07 18.52
CA ILE A 41 -0.04 7.51 17.83
C ILE A 41 0.58 8.58 16.91
N ILE A 42 -0.24 9.35 16.20
CA ILE A 42 0.23 10.43 15.32
C ILE A 42 0.92 11.54 16.11
N GLU A 43 0.37 11.97 17.24
CA GLU A 43 0.99 13.01 18.07
C GLU A 43 2.33 12.54 18.66
N LYS A 44 2.39 11.28 19.13
CA LYS A 44 3.66 10.68 19.56
C LYS A 44 4.66 10.58 18.41
N PHE A 45 4.21 10.17 17.23
CA PHE A 45 5.03 10.08 16.03
C PHE A 45 5.62 11.45 15.72
N LYS A 46 4.78 12.47 15.56
CA LYS A 46 5.18 13.87 15.29
C LYS A 46 6.25 14.39 16.27
N ALA A 47 6.13 14.06 17.56
CA ALA A 47 7.05 14.51 18.60
C ALA A 47 8.38 13.73 18.68
N LEU A 48 8.55 12.61 17.95
CA LEU A 48 9.76 11.77 18.02
C LEU A 48 11.06 12.54 17.76
N PRO A 49 11.15 13.43 16.75
CA PRO A 49 12.39 14.15 16.50
C PRO A 49 12.72 15.17 17.59
N ASP A 50 11.72 15.66 18.33
CA ASP A 50 11.87 16.69 19.38
C ASP A 50 12.34 16.14 20.72
N HIS A 51 12.56 14.83 20.82
CA HIS A 51 13.05 14.21 22.05
C HIS A 51 14.42 14.80 22.43
N LYS A 52 14.63 15.17 23.70
CA LYS A 52 15.83 15.93 24.16
C LYS A 52 17.19 15.31 23.82
N ASN A 53 17.23 14.02 23.50
CA ASN A 53 18.45 13.29 23.11
C ASN A 53 18.55 13.05 21.59
N SER A 54 17.64 13.61 20.79
CA SER A 54 17.55 13.43 19.35
C SER A 54 18.28 14.57 18.64
N LYS A 55 19.26 14.22 17.80
CA LYS A 55 19.84 15.10 16.78
C LYS A 55 19.32 14.71 15.39
N PHE A 56 18.08 14.24 15.32
CA PHE A 56 17.51 13.73 14.08
C PHE A 56 17.35 14.85 13.06
N ASP A 57 17.92 14.65 11.87
CA ASP A 57 17.73 15.55 10.75
C ASP A 57 16.32 15.34 10.17
N ARG A 58 15.53 16.41 10.15
CA ARG A 58 14.15 16.38 9.65
C ARG A 58 14.07 16.45 8.13
N GLN A 59 15.16 16.82 7.46
CA GLN A 59 15.19 16.99 6.01
C GLN A 59 16.52 16.51 5.41
N PHE A 60 16.48 15.44 4.62
CA PHE A 60 17.68 14.89 3.98
C PHE A 60 17.37 14.31 2.61
N GLN A 61 18.40 14.11 1.79
CA GLN A 61 18.24 13.49 0.48
C GLN A 61 18.02 11.98 0.62
N LEU A 62 17.03 11.46 -0.09
CA LEU A 62 16.75 10.04 -0.16
C LEU A 62 17.58 9.40 -1.27
N GLU A 63 18.02 8.18 -0.99
CA GLU A 63 18.67 7.29 -1.95
C GLU A 63 17.72 6.11 -2.23
N PRO A 64 16.75 6.25 -3.17
CA PRO A 64 15.73 5.23 -3.42
C PRO A 64 16.33 3.86 -3.75
N ASN A 65 17.51 3.86 -4.38
CA ASN A 65 18.26 2.67 -4.79
C ASN A 65 18.73 1.80 -3.60
N VAL A 66 18.84 2.37 -2.39
CA VAL A 66 19.25 1.64 -1.18
C VAL A 66 18.06 0.97 -0.48
N ILE A 67 16.82 1.34 -0.84
CA ILE A 67 15.60 0.87 -0.17
C ILE A 67 15.17 -0.50 -0.70
N ARG A 68 15.79 -1.54 -0.13
CA ARG A 68 15.55 -2.97 -0.47
C ARG A 68 14.22 -3.54 0.02
N ALA A 69 13.45 -2.78 0.80
CA ALA A 69 12.20 -3.25 1.41
C ALA A 69 11.13 -3.50 0.33
N ARG A 70 10.77 -4.76 0.06
CA ARG A 70 9.70 -5.10 -0.88
C ARG A 70 8.32 -4.82 -0.25
N ILE A 71 7.43 -4.16 -1.00
CA ILE A 71 6.00 -4.10 -0.69
C ILE A 71 5.45 -5.47 -1.06
N LYS A 72 4.99 -6.24 -0.06
CA LYS A 72 4.38 -7.55 -0.26
C LYS A 72 3.05 -7.56 0.49
N LYS A 73 1.94 -7.61 -0.22
CA LYS A 73 0.61 -7.90 0.35
C LYS A 73 0.08 -9.14 -0.34
N THR A 74 -0.14 -10.20 0.42
CA THR A 74 -0.80 -11.42 -0.06
C THR A 74 -2.21 -11.44 0.50
N ILE A 75 -3.21 -11.58 -0.37
CA ILE A 75 -4.63 -11.65 -0.02
C ILE A 75 -5.13 -13.01 -0.45
N ALA A 76 -5.61 -13.82 0.50
CA ALA A 76 -6.28 -15.09 0.18
C ALA A 76 -7.65 -14.81 -0.43
N LEU A 77 -7.96 -15.42 -1.58
CA LEU A 77 -9.23 -15.28 -2.30
C LEU A 77 -10.12 -16.53 -2.14
N SER A 78 -9.51 -17.72 -2.15
CA SER A 78 -10.15 -19.01 -1.86
C SER A 78 -9.08 -20.03 -1.42
N ASP A 79 -9.50 -21.27 -1.10
CA ASP A 79 -8.62 -22.33 -0.55
C ASP A 79 -7.32 -22.54 -1.33
N ASN A 80 -7.33 -22.32 -2.65
CA ASN A 80 -6.17 -22.53 -3.52
C ASN A 80 -5.83 -21.31 -4.40
N ILE A 81 -6.40 -20.14 -4.11
CA ILE A 81 -6.20 -18.92 -4.91
C ILE A 81 -5.75 -17.78 -4.00
N GLU A 82 -4.57 -17.22 -4.29
CA GLU A 82 -4.05 -16.03 -3.63
C GLU A 82 -3.72 -14.92 -4.63
N LEU A 83 -3.97 -13.67 -4.24
CA LEU A 83 -3.52 -12.49 -4.97
C LEU A 83 -2.29 -11.90 -4.27
N ARG A 84 -1.15 -11.93 -4.97
CA ARG A 84 0.12 -11.40 -4.47
C ARG A 84 0.47 -10.07 -5.13
N ILE A 85 0.49 -9.01 -4.33
CA ILE A 85 0.89 -7.66 -4.73
C ILE A 85 2.37 -7.48 -4.38
N ASN A 86 3.22 -7.48 -5.39
CA ASN A 86 4.68 -7.48 -5.27
C ASN A 86 5.32 -6.08 -5.26
N GLY A 87 4.50 -5.02 -5.32
CA GLY A 87 4.98 -3.64 -5.46
C GLY A 87 3.89 -2.60 -5.18
N GLU A 88 4.21 -1.35 -5.47
CA GLU A 88 3.23 -0.28 -5.49
C GLU A 88 2.38 -0.40 -6.76
N VAL A 89 1.06 -0.33 -6.60
CA VAL A 89 0.12 -0.32 -7.71
C VAL A 89 -0.40 1.10 -7.82
N ALA A 90 0.09 1.85 -8.81
CA ALA A 90 -0.45 3.16 -9.14
C ALA A 90 -1.96 3.02 -9.40
N ASP A 91 -2.75 3.89 -8.79
CA ASP A 91 -4.21 3.86 -8.87
C ASP A 91 -4.84 2.47 -8.54
N PHE A 92 -4.41 1.85 -7.43
CA PHE A 92 -4.92 0.54 -6.97
C PHE A 92 -6.45 0.37 -7.09
N ARG A 93 -7.22 1.41 -6.70
CA ARG A 93 -8.69 1.40 -6.75
C ARG A 93 -9.29 1.47 -8.16
N LYS A 94 -8.54 1.91 -9.17
CA LYS A 94 -8.95 1.85 -10.57
C LYS A 94 -8.60 0.51 -11.20
N LYS A 95 -7.48 -0.09 -10.78
CA LYS A 95 -6.97 -1.33 -11.38
C LYS A 95 -7.61 -2.59 -10.80
N ILE A 96 -7.98 -2.57 -9.52
CA ILE A 96 -8.63 -3.67 -8.81
C ILE A 96 -9.92 -3.14 -8.20
N VAL A 97 -11.05 -3.59 -8.75
CA VAL A 97 -12.38 -3.09 -8.40
C VAL A 97 -13.21 -4.24 -7.82
N PRO A 98 -13.66 -4.15 -6.55
CA PRO A 98 -14.61 -5.11 -6.02
C PRO A 98 -15.99 -4.86 -6.62
N GLU A 99 -16.66 -5.93 -7.07
CA GLU A 99 -17.99 -5.87 -7.66
C GLU A 99 -18.81 -7.08 -7.21
N SER A 100 -20.11 -7.09 -7.51
CA SER A 100 -20.99 -8.20 -7.22
C SER A 100 -22.05 -8.37 -8.30
N ASP A 101 -22.39 -9.61 -8.61
CA ASP A 101 -23.45 -9.97 -9.54
C ASP A 101 -24.42 -11.00 -8.88
N ALA A 102 -25.24 -11.65 -9.70
CA ALA A 102 -26.19 -12.67 -9.24
C ALA A 102 -25.51 -13.95 -8.71
N LEU A 103 -24.25 -14.22 -9.08
CA LEU A 103 -23.48 -15.38 -8.63
C LEU A 103 -22.73 -15.09 -7.33
N GLY A 104 -22.35 -13.83 -7.09
CA GLY A 104 -21.78 -13.41 -5.82
C GLY A 104 -20.83 -12.22 -5.94
N LYS A 105 -19.89 -12.14 -5.00
CA LYS A 105 -18.89 -11.07 -4.94
C LYS A 105 -17.63 -11.51 -5.69
N TYR A 106 -17.05 -10.61 -6.46
CA TYR A 106 -15.81 -10.86 -7.20
C TYR A 106 -14.90 -9.62 -7.26
N LEU A 107 -13.68 -9.83 -7.76
CA LEU A 107 -12.69 -8.79 -8.00
C LEU A 107 -12.45 -8.66 -9.51
N LYS A 108 -12.77 -7.51 -10.07
CA LYS A 108 -12.41 -7.15 -11.44
C LYS A 108 -11.00 -6.57 -11.44
N ILE A 109 -10.09 -7.19 -12.20
CA ILE A 109 -8.69 -6.78 -12.30
C ILE A 109 -8.39 -6.41 -13.75
N TYR A 110 -8.07 -5.14 -14.01
CA TYR A 110 -7.67 -4.68 -15.35
C TYR A 110 -6.21 -5.04 -15.61
N SER A 111 -5.98 -5.97 -16.55
CA SER A 111 -4.64 -6.40 -16.97
C SER A 111 -4.69 -7.04 -18.36
N ASP A 112 -3.87 -6.56 -19.29
CA ASP A 112 -3.77 -7.15 -20.63
C ASP A 112 -3.20 -8.57 -20.54
N THR A 113 -2.06 -8.77 -19.88
CA THR A 113 -1.46 -10.10 -19.69
C THR A 113 -2.39 -11.09 -18.98
N GLY A 114 -3.05 -10.65 -17.90
CA GLY A 114 -4.03 -11.50 -17.21
C GLY A 114 -5.21 -11.85 -18.11
N TYR A 115 -5.73 -10.89 -18.88
CA TYR A 115 -6.79 -11.17 -19.85
C TYR A 115 -6.34 -12.20 -20.89
N GLU A 116 -5.18 -12.01 -21.52
CA GLU A 116 -4.62 -12.92 -22.53
C GLU A 116 -4.49 -14.35 -21.99
N GLU A 117 -3.84 -14.53 -20.83
CA GLU A 117 -3.64 -15.84 -20.18
C GLU A 117 -4.97 -16.56 -19.87
N PHE A 118 -5.98 -15.85 -19.36
CA PHE A 118 -7.28 -16.43 -19.02
C PHE A 118 -8.27 -16.47 -20.20
N SER A 119 -7.97 -15.78 -21.30
CA SER A 119 -8.79 -15.76 -22.52
C SER A 119 -8.39 -16.84 -23.53
N ALA A 120 -7.15 -17.33 -23.47
CA ALA A 120 -6.63 -18.38 -24.35
C ALA A 120 -7.43 -19.70 -24.29
N GLY A 121 -8.18 -19.95 -23.21
CA GLY A 121 -9.07 -21.12 -23.09
C GLY A 121 -10.48 -20.93 -23.65
N LYS A 122 -10.80 -19.78 -24.24
CA LYS A 122 -12.15 -19.49 -24.79
C LYS A 122 -12.35 -19.89 -26.26
N GLU A 123 -11.29 -20.28 -26.98
CA GLU A 123 -11.39 -20.66 -28.40
C GLU A 123 -11.77 -22.14 -28.64
N ASP A 124 -11.82 -22.98 -27.61
CA ASP A 124 -12.09 -24.43 -27.77
C ASP A 124 -13.56 -24.86 -27.59
N ASN A 125 -14.53 -23.95 -27.53
CA ASN A 125 -15.95 -24.31 -27.56
C ASN A 125 -16.73 -23.44 -28.54
N VAL A 126 -16.71 -23.87 -29.80
CA VAL A 126 -17.71 -23.57 -30.85
C VAL A 126 -19.04 -24.22 -30.48
#